data_AF-A0A160PLH8-F1
#
_entry.id   AF-A0A160PLH8-F1
#
_cell.length_a   1.000
_cell.length_b   1.000
_cell.length_c   1.000
_cell.angle_alpha   90.00
_cell.angle_beta   90.00
_cell.angle_gamma   90.00
#
_symmetry.space_group_name_H-M   'P 1'
#
loop_
_entity.id
_entity.type
_entity.pdbx_description
1 polymer ?
#
loop_
_entity_poly.entity_id
_entity_poly.type
_entity_poly.pdbx_seq_one_letter_code
_entity_poly.pdbx_strand_id
1 'polypeptide(L)'
;MYYYGGALIVIGLVSVVLGGLPHWTVLIPAILGGLVCLAGFAARQGVLSDVAASACALTIALLALAGTATAVPVLPYALAGSSDVANAGAVVARSATALVSGGFVVTILLLWWRSR
;
A
#
# COMPACT_ATOMS: atom_id res chain seq x y z
N MET A 1 -10.35 -0.67 -6.88
CA MET A 1 -10.20 0.32 -5.79
C MET A 1 -10.41 -0.33 -4.43
N TYR A 2 -11.57 -0.90 -4.13
CA TYR A 2 -11.80 -1.64 -2.87
C TYR A 2 -10.82 -2.79 -2.63
N TYR A 3 -10.47 -3.56 -3.68
CA TYR A 3 -9.45 -4.60 -3.58
C TYR A 3 -8.06 -4.06 -3.20
N TYR A 4 -7.70 -2.88 -3.70
CA TYR A 4 -6.42 -2.23 -3.40
C TYR A 4 -6.40 -1.66 -1.97
N GLY A 5 -7.47 -0.95 -1.58
CA GLY A 5 -7.61 -0.45 -0.21
C GLY A 5 -7.67 -1.57 0.84
N GLY A 6 -8.39 -2.65 0.53
CA GLY A 6 -8.46 -3.85 1.37
C GLY A 6 -7.09 -4.53 1.53
N ALA A 7 -6.31 -4.67 0.46
CA ALA A 7 -4.96 -5.23 0.53
C ALA A 7 -4.04 -4.41 1.44
N LEU A 8 -4.09 -3.08 1.35
CA LEU A 8 -3.32 -2.18 2.22
C LEU A 8 -3.72 -2.28 3.70
N ILE A 9 -5.02 -2.43 3.98
CA ILE A 9 -5.55 -2.66 5.34
C ILE A 9 -5.02 -3.97 5.91
N VAL A 10 -5.08 -5.06 5.14
CA VAL A 10 -4.57 -6.37 5.56
C VAL A 10 -3.07 -6.30 5.82
N ILE A 11 -2.29 -5.66 4.94
CA ILE A 11 -0.84 -5.50 5.13
C ILE A 11 -0.54 -4.75 6.44
N GLY A 12 -1.21 -3.63 6.71
CA GLY A 12 -1.01 -2.88 7.94
C GLY A 12 -1.40 -3.68 9.19
N LEU A 13 -2.56 -4.36 9.18
CA LEU A 13 -3.01 -5.18 10.31
C LEU A 13 -2.10 -6.37 10.59
N VAL A 14 -1.71 -7.13 9.55
CA VAL A 14 -0.80 -8.27 9.68
C VAL A 14 0.55 -7.81 10.21
N SER A 15 1.02 -6.64 9.78
CA SER A 15 2.29 -6.10 10.24
C SER A 15 2.25 -5.63 11.70
N VAL A 16 1.10 -5.17 12.21
CA VAL A 16 0.90 -4.89 13.65
C VAL A 16 0.94 -6.17 14.47
N VAL A 17 0.31 -7.24 13.98
CA VAL A 17 0.26 -8.54 14.69
C VAL A 17 1.64 -9.22 14.72
N LEU A 18 2.40 -9.14 13.63
CA LEU A 18 3.73 -9.76 13.50
C LEU A 18 4.87 -8.89 14.07
N GLY A 19 4.65 -7.58 14.25
CA GLY A 19 5.71 -6.60 14.50
C GLY A 19 6.28 -6.57 15.92
N GLY A 20 5.62 -7.16 16.93
CA GLY A 20 6.08 -7.28 18.32
C GLY A 20 6.27 -5.96 19.10
N LEU A 21 6.55 -4.85 18.41
CA LEU A 21 6.68 -3.49 18.93
C LEU A 21 5.84 -2.55 18.06
N PRO A 22 4.95 -1.74 18.67
CA PRO A 22 4.05 -0.86 17.93
C PRO A 22 4.83 0.34 17.42
N HIS A 23 5.62 0.16 16.36
CA HIS A 23 6.12 1.31 15.64
C HIS A 23 4.95 1.87 14.81
N TRP A 24 4.48 3.07 15.18
CA TRP A 24 3.37 3.80 14.52
C TRP A 24 3.43 3.81 13.00
N THR A 25 4.63 3.69 12.42
CA THR A 25 4.86 3.64 10.97
C THR A 25 4.26 2.40 10.30
N VAL A 26 3.98 1.33 11.05
CA VAL A 26 3.36 0.09 10.56
C VAL A 26 1.86 0.27 10.26
N LEU A 27 1.21 1.29 10.85
CA LEU A 27 -0.19 1.60 10.60
C LEU A 27 -0.40 2.42 9.32
N ILE A 28 0.65 3.02 8.76
CA ILE A 28 0.57 3.88 7.56
C ILE A 28 -0.11 3.15 6.39
N PRO A 29 0.24 1.90 6.03
CA PRO A 29 -0.47 1.17 4.98
C PRO A 29 -1.96 1.00 5.28
N ALA A 30 -2.34 0.68 6.53
CA ALA A 30 -3.75 0.51 6.89
C ALA A 30 -4.54 1.82 6.79
N ILE A 31 -3.95 2.94 7.20
CA ILE A 31 -4.56 4.27 7.07
C ILE A 31 -4.76 4.62 5.59
N LEU A 32 -3.74 4.41 4.75
CA LEU A 32 -3.83 4.65 3.31
C LEU A 32 -4.89 3.75 2.66
N GLY A 33 -4.96 2.47 3.06
CA GLY A 33 -5.99 1.54 2.59
C GLY A 33 -7.41 1.96 2.98
N GLY A 34 -7.57 2.44 4.22
CA GLY A 34 -8.83 3.02 4.70
C GLY A 34 -9.27 4.24 3.87
N LEU A 35 -8.34 5.15 3.58
CA LEU A 35 -8.61 6.32 2.72
C LEU A 35 -9.05 5.92 1.31
N VAL A 36 -8.42 4.91 0.71
CA VAL A 36 -8.82 4.38 -0.61
C VAL A 36 -10.22 3.77 -0.56
N CYS A 37 -10.55 3.01 0.49
CA CYS A 37 -11.88 2.44 0.66
C CYS A 37 -12.95 3.52 0.88
N LEU A 38 -12.65 4.56 1.66
CA LEU A 38 -13.52 5.72 1.86
C LEU A 38 -13.75 6.50 0.56
N ALA A 39 -12.69 6.73 -0.24
CA ALA A 39 -12.83 7.37 -1.54
C ALA A 39 -13.71 6.54 -2.49
N GLY A 40 -13.55 5.21 -2.50
CA GLY A 40 -14.44 4.31 -3.24
C GLY A 40 -15.89 4.37 -2.75
N PHE A 41 -16.10 4.47 -1.44
CA PHE A 41 -17.43 4.56 -0.84
C PHE A 41 -18.11 5.89 -1.18
N ALA A 42 -17.37 7.00 -1.11
CA ALA A 42 -17.86 8.32 -1.50
C ALA A 42 -18.25 8.38 -2.99
N ALA A 43 -17.49 7.70 -3.86
CA ALA A 43 -17.86 7.56 -5.28
C ALA A 43 -19.17 6.77 -5.45
N ARG A 44 -19.33 5.66 -4.73
CA ARG A 44 -20.55 4.84 -4.78
C ARG A 44 -21.79 5.57 -4.28
N GLN A 45 -21.63 6.49 -3.33
CA GLN A 45 -22.70 7.36 -2.83
C GLN A 45 -22.99 8.56 -3.75
N GLY A 46 -22.26 8.72 -4.86
CA GLY A 46 -22.39 9.85 -5.78
C GLY A 46 -21.85 11.18 -5.23
N VAL A 47 -21.15 11.15 -4.08
CA VAL A 47 -20.54 12.34 -3.46
C VAL A 47 -19.25 12.74 -4.20
N LEU A 48 -18.55 11.75 -4.78
CA LEU A 48 -17.34 11.95 -5.57
C LEU A 48 -17.54 11.39 -6.99
N SER A 49 -16.92 12.00 -7.99
CA SER A 49 -16.87 11.39 -9.32
C SER A 49 -15.93 10.18 -9.33
N ASP A 50 -16.24 9.17 -10.16
CA ASP A 50 -15.38 7.99 -10.33
C ASP A 50 -13.97 8.35 -10.79
N VAL A 51 -13.82 9.43 -11.57
CA VAL A 51 -12.53 9.98 -12.00
C VAL A 51 -11.75 10.54 -10.82
N ALA A 52 -12.39 11.31 -9.94
CA ALA A 52 -11.72 11.87 -8.76
C ALA A 52 -11.33 10.78 -7.75
N ALA A 53 -12.17 9.77 -7.58
CA ALA A 53 -11.87 8.67 -6.69
C ALA A 53 -10.70 7.82 -7.23
N SER A 54 -10.70 7.49 -8.53
CA SER A 54 -9.60 6.75 -9.17
C SER A 54 -8.28 7.54 -9.15
N ALA A 55 -8.32 8.85 -9.37
CA ALA A 55 -7.17 9.73 -9.19
C ALA A 55 -6.64 9.71 -7.75
N CYS A 56 -7.53 9.73 -6.75
CA CYS A 56 -7.16 9.63 -5.34
C CYS A 56 -6.48 8.28 -5.01
N ALA A 57 -7.01 7.16 -5.53
CA ALA A 57 -6.39 5.85 -5.33
C ALA A 57 -5.00 5.77 -6.00
N LEU A 58 -4.83 6.38 -7.17
CA LEU A 58 -3.54 6.50 -7.87
C LEU A 58 -2.53 7.33 -7.08
N THR A 59 -2.91 8.50 -6.59
CA THR A 59 -2.00 9.38 -5.83
C THR A 59 -1.58 8.71 -4.53
N ILE A 60 -2.50 8.04 -3.83
CA ILE A 60 -2.19 7.24 -2.65
C ILE A 60 -1.23 6.09 -3.01
N ALA A 61 -1.41 5.43 -4.15
CA ALA A 61 -0.51 4.38 -4.60
C ALA A 61 0.90 4.91 -4.92
N LEU A 62 1.00 6.02 -5.63
CA LEU A 62 2.29 6.65 -5.93
C LEU A 62 3.00 7.12 -4.65
N LEU A 63 2.26 7.70 -3.70
CA LEU A 63 2.81 8.13 -2.42
C LEU A 63 3.32 6.95 -1.59
N ALA A 64 2.52 5.87 -1.50
CA ALA A 64 2.90 4.65 -0.82
C ALA A 64 4.16 4.03 -1.45
N LEU A 65 4.23 4.01 -2.78
CA LEU A 65 5.36 3.47 -3.54
C LEU A 65 6.62 4.31 -3.32
N ALA A 66 6.52 5.65 -3.41
CA ALA A 66 7.64 6.55 -3.13
C ALA A 66 8.17 6.39 -1.69
N GLY A 67 7.27 6.23 -0.71
CA GLY A 67 7.64 6.05 0.69
C GLY A 67 8.16 4.65 1.06
N THR A 68 7.99 3.64 0.20
CA THR A 68 8.33 2.24 0.52
C THR A 68 9.27 1.56 -0.47
N ALA A 69 9.58 2.19 -1.61
CA ALA A 69 10.46 1.63 -2.65
C ALA A 69 11.86 1.26 -2.13
N THR A 70 12.39 2.02 -1.17
CA THR A 70 13.72 1.78 -0.58
C THR A 70 13.78 0.53 0.32
N ALA A 71 12.62 -0.01 0.74
CA ALA A 71 12.57 -1.22 1.56
C ALA A 71 12.68 -2.52 0.74
N VAL A 72 12.30 -2.48 -0.54
CA VAL A 72 12.31 -3.65 -1.45
C VAL A 72 13.69 -4.30 -1.58
N PRO A 73 14.80 -3.57 -1.84
CA PRO A 73 16.13 -4.18 -1.95
C PRO A 73 16.68 -4.72 -0.61
N VAL A 74 16.10 -4.31 0.52
CA VAL A 74 16.52 -4.72 1.87
C VAL A 74 15.75 -5.96 2.36
N LEU A 75 14.63 -6.30 1.70
CA LEU A 75 13.81 -7.48 1.99
C LEU A 75 14.59 -8.81 2.05
N PRO A 76 15.50 -9.16 1.11
CA PRO A 76 16.22 -10.44 1.18
C PRO A 76 17.10 -10.55 2.43
N TYR A 77 17.68 -9.43 2.89
CA TYR A 77 18.47 -9.39 4.12
C TYR A 77 17.59 -9.54 5.38
N ALA A 78 16.40 -8.92 5.38
CA ALA A 78 15.42 -9.06 6.47
C ALA A 78 14.88 -10.50 6.59
N LEU A 79 14.69 -11.20 5.47
CA LEU A 79 14.23 -12.60 5.44
C LEU A 79 15.35 -13.59 5.80
N ALA A 80 16.62 -13.24 5.54
CA ALA A 80 17.78 -14.03 5.90
C ALA A 80 18.11 -14.00 7.42
N GLY A 81 17.35 -13.24 8.21
CA GLY A 81 17.52 -13.17 9.67
C GLY A 81 18.80 -12.47 10.11
N SER A 82 19.38 -11.60 9.28
CA SER A 82 20.58 -10.85 9.67
C SER A 82 20.26 -9.93 10.85
N SER A 83 21.12 -9.98 11.88
CA SER A 83 21.02 -9.17 13.10
C SER A 83 21.11 -7.67 12.87
N ASP A 84 21.53 -7.26 11.66
CA ASP A 84 21.71 -5.86 11.26
C ASP A 84 20.42 -5.17 10.82
N VAL A 85 19.32 -5.90 10.62
CA VAL A 85 18.03 -5.29 10.24
C VAL A 85 17.18 -5.02 11.47
N ALA A 86 17.30 -3.80 11.99
CA ALA A 86 16.36 -3.30 12.99
C ALA A 86 14.92 -3.35 12.44
N ASN A 87 14.06 -4.13 13.10
CA ASN A 87 12.64 -4.33 12.77
C ASN A 87 12.36 -5.00 11.40
N ALA A 88 12.79 -6.25 11.22
CA ALA A 88 12.50 -7.06 10.04
C ALA A 88 11.00 -7.05 9.63
N GLY A 89 10.08 -7.06 10.61
CA GLY A 89 8.64 -6.96 10.34
C GLY A 89 8.22 -5.66 9.64
N ALA A 90 8.84 -4.53 9.95
CA ALA A 90 8.56 -3.25 9.29
C ALA A 90 9.11 -3.21 7.85
N VAL A 91 10.23 -3.88 7.59
CA VAL A 91 10.78 -4.02 6.23
C VAL A 91 9.86 -4.87 5.37
N VAL A 92 9.34 -5.98 5.91
CA VAL A 92 8.36 -6.83 5.22
C VAL A 92 7.07 -6.06 4.90
N ALA A 93 6.55 -5.29 5.87
CA ALA A 93 5.36 -4.45 5.70
C ALA A 93 5.53 -3.43 4.57
N ARG A 94 6.67 -2.72 4.55
CA ARG A 94 6.98 -1.71 3.53
C ARG A 94 7.16 -2.33 2.16
N SER A 95 7.88 -3.45 2.05
CA SER A 95 8.07 -4.14 0.78
C SER A 95 6.77 -4.70 0.20
N ALA A 96 5.90 -5.27 1.05
CA ALA A 96 4.58 -5.72 0.63
C ALA A 96 3.72 -4.55 0.12
N THR A 97 3.76 -3.42 0.83
CA THR A 97 3.08 -2.18 0.40
C THR A 97 3.61 -1.69 -0.95
N ALA A 98 4.93 -1.67 -1.14
CA ALA A 98 5.56 -1.26 -2.39
C ALA A 98 5.13 -2.12 -3.58
N LEU A 99 5.09 -3.45 -3.40
CA LEU A 99 4.68 -4.40 -4.44
C LEU A 99 3.20 -4.24 -4.80
N VAL A 100 2.31 -4.09 -3.80
CA VAL A 100 0.87 -3.93 -4.04
C VAL A 100 0.55 -2.59 -4.68
N SER A 101 1.20 -1.50 -4.23
CA SER A 101 1.09 -0.19 -4.87
C SER A 101 1.64 -0.18 -6.29
N GLY A 102 2.79 -0.84 -6.52
CA GLY A 102 3.38 -0.98 -7.85
C GLY A 102 2.49 -1.75 -8.82
N GLY A 103 1.97 -2.90 -8.39
CA GLY A 103 1.03 -3.70 -9.17
C GLY A 103 -0.24 -2.91 -9.53
N PHE A 104 -0.76 -2.12 -8.60
CA PHE A 104 -1.92 -1.28 -8.83
C PHE A 104 -1.66 -0.18 -9.88
N VAL A 105 -0.52 0.52 -9.78
CA VAL A 105 -0.11 1.55 -10.76
C VAL A 105 0.07 0.93 -12.14
N VAL A 106 0.79 -0.19 -12.24
CA VAL A 106 1.00 -0.91 -13.51
C VAL A 106 -0.34 -1.33 -14.13
N THR A 107 -1.26 -1.88 -13.33
CA THR A 107 -2.58 -2.29 -13.82
C THR A 107 -3.34 -1.11 -14.41
N ILE A 108 -3.32 0.04 -13.75
CA ILE A 108 -3.97 1.25 -14.27
C ILE A 108 -3.32 1.74 -15.56
N LEU A 109 -1.98 1.74 -15.63
CA LEU A 109 -1.26 2.14 -16.85
C LEU A 109 -1.60 1.21 -18.03
N LEU A 110 -1.70 -0.10 -17.79
CA LEU A 110 -2.09 -1.07 -18.81
C LEU A 110 -3.54 -0.87 -19.28
N LEU A 111 -4.47 -0.62 -18.35
CA LEU A 111 -5.86 -0.32 -18.69
C LEU A 111 -5.98 0.97 -19.50
N TRP A 112 -5.21 1.99 -19.14
CA TRP A 112 -5.15 3.24 -19.90
C TRP A 112 -4.57 3.04 -21.29
N TRP A 113 -3.47 2.29 -21.42
CA TRP A 113 -2.86 1.99 -22.70
C TRP A 113 -3.79 1.21 -23.63
N ARG A 114 -4.58 0.27 -23.08
CA ARG A 114 -5.58 -0.50 -23.85
C ARG A 114 -6.79 0.34 -24.29
N SER A 115 -7.05 1.47 -23.63
CA SER A 115 -8.17 2.37 -23.95
C SER A 115 -7.85 3.43 -25.01
N ARG A 116 -6.59 3.49 -25.46
CA ARG A 116 -6.12 4.33 -26.56
C ARG A 116 -6.05 3.53 -27.85
#